data_AF-A0A841WRW5-F1
#
_entry.id   AF-A0A841WRW5-F1
#
_cell.length_a   1.000
_cell.length_b   1.000
_cell.length_c   1.000
_cell.angle_alpha   90.00
_cell.angle_beta   90.00
_cell.angle_gamma   90.00
#
_symmetry.space_group_name_H-M   'P 1'
#
loop_
_entity.id
_entity.type
_entity.pdbx_description
1 polymer ?
#
loop_
_entity_poly.entity_id
_entity_poly.type
_entity_poly.pdbx_seq_one_letter_code
_entity_poly.pdbx_strand_id
1 'polypeptide(L)'
;MSVLYLDAFALGIHDNFFDLGGHSLLVLTVNNKLRGILQRDISVVTMFQNPTIYSLAQYLSQEQQFSFRGKRDRVNKQIEAINRQKQLLSKQNKKNYE
;
A
#
# COMPACT_ATOMS: atom_id res chain seq x y z
N MET A 1 -22.83 11.58 -7.38
CA MET A 1 -22.27 12.94 -7.50
C MET A 1 -20.79 12.88 -7.85
N SER A 2 -20.48 13.13 -9.13
CA SER A 2 -19.11 13.27 -9.64
C SER A 2 -18.42 14.45 -8.94
N VAL A 3 -17.12 14.35 -8.69
CA VAL A 3 -16.35 15.42 -8.00
C VAL A 3 -15.85 16.47 -8.99
N LEU A 4 -15.63 16.07 -10.24
CA LEU A 4 -15.35 16.99 -11.34
C LEU A 4 -16.64 17.13 -12.14
N TYR A 5 -17.09 18.36 -12.34
CA TYR A 5 -18.28 18.73 -13.12
C TYR A 5 -18.07 18.52 -14.63
N LEU A 6 -17.37 17.43 -15.01
CA LEU A 6 -17.00 17.06 -16.36
C LEU A 6 -17.65 15.73 -16.71
N ASP A 7 -18.13 15.59 -17.94
CA ASP A 7 -18.59 14.31 -18.49
C ASP A 7 -17.45 13.29 -18.39
N ALA A 8 -17.68 12.20 -17.66
CA ALA A 8 -16.68 11.17 -17.33
C ALA A 8 -16.04 10.47 -18.55
N PHE A 9 -16.48 10.78 -19.76
CA PHE A 9 -16.03 10.17 -21.00
C PHE A 9 -14.73 10.75 -21.57
N ALA A 10 -14.22 11.87 -21.03
CA ALA A 10 -13.01 12.55 -21.53
C ALA A 10 -11.82 12.57 -20.55
N LEU A 11 -11.91 11.89 -19.40
CA LEU A 11 -10.86 11.91 -18.38
C LEU A 11 -9.85 10.77 -18.60
N GLY A 12 -8.62 11.13 -18.95
CA GLY A 12 -7.46 10.24 -19.03
C GLY A 12 -6.83 9.95 -17.66
N ILE A 13 -6.21 8.78 -17.52
CA ILE A 13 -5.51 8.40 -16.27
C ILE A 13 -4.28 9.26 -15.96
N HIS A 14 -3.75 9.93 -16.97
CA HIS A 14 -2.60 10.83 -16.88
C HIS A 14 -3.01 12.30 -16.77
N ASP A 15 -4.32 12.59 -16.78
CA ASP A 15 -4.78 13.96 -16.67
C ASP A 15 -4.54 14.46 -15.25
N ASN A 16 -3.95 15.64 -15.18
CA ASN A 16 -3.68 16.29 -13.92
C ASN A 16 -4.99 16.85 -13.35
N PHE A 17 -5.32 16.43 -12.14
CA PHE A 17 -6.52 16.86 -11.43
C PHE A 17 -6.67 18.39 -11.34
N PHE A 18 -5.57 19.11 -11.17
CA PHE A 18 -5.57 20.58 -11.04
C PHE A 18 -5.75 21.28 -12.38
N ASP A 19 -5.20 20.71 -13.46
CA ASP A 19 -5.36 21.25 -14.83
C ASP A 19 -6.81 21.08 -15.31
N LEU A 20 -7.53 20.08 -14.78
CA LEU A 20 -8.96 19.85 -15.01
C LEU A 20 -9.88 20.75 -14.16
N GLY A 21 -9.33 21.74 -13.44
CA GLY A 21 -10.09 22.65 -12.58
C GLY A 21 -10.31 22.12 -11.14
N GLY A 22 -9.62 21.04 -10.77
CA GLY A 22 -9.59 20.57 -9.39
C GLY A 22 -8.92 21.59 -8.45
N HIS A 23 -9.53 21.88 -7.30
CA HIS A 23 -8.99 22.81 -6.31
C HIS A 23 -9.05 22.23 -4.89
N SER A 24 -8.48 22.94 -3.91
CA SER A 24 -8.24 22.43 -2.54
C SER A 24 -9.48 21.82 -1.86
N LEU A 25 -10.67 22.40 -2.06
CA LEU A 25 -11.91 21.85 -1.50
C LEU A 25 -12.33 20.53 -2.17
N LEU A 26 -12.11 20.42 -3.49
CA LEU A 26 -12.35 19.18 -4.21
C LEU A 26 -11.32 18.12 -3.81
N VAL A 27 -10.05 18.47 -3.63
CA VAL A 27 -9.03 17.54 -3.10
C VAL A 27 -9.45 16.99 -1.74
N LEU A 28 -9.93 17.84 -0.83
CA LEU A 28 -10.42 17.40 0.49
C LEU A 28 -11.62 16.46 0.37
N THR A 29 -12.53 16.75 -0.58
CA THR A 29 -13.69 15.90 -0.87
C THR A 29 -13.28 14.54 -1.41
N VAL A 30 -12.34 14.50 -2.37
CA VAL A 30 -11.76 13.26 -2.89
C VAL A 30 -11.06 12.50 -1.77
N ASN A 31 -10.28 13.19 -0.94
CA ASN A 31 -9.55 12.59 0.17
C ASN A 31 -10.48 11.86 1.15
N ASN A 32 -11.57 12.51 1.56
CA ASN A 32 -12.56 11.91 2.45
C ASN A 32 -13.25 10.69 1.82
N LYS A 33 -13.57 10.74 0.52
CA LYS A 33 -14.13 9.59 -0.21
C LYS A 33 -13.13 8.44 -0.30
N LEU A 34 -11.87 8.71 -0.64
CA LEU A 34 -10.82 7.69 -0.75
C LEU A 34 -10.54 7.04 0.61
N ARG A 35 -10.51 7.80 1.71
CA ARG A 35 -10.40 7.25 3.07
C ARG A 35 -11.50 6.24 3.37
N GLY A 36 -12.74 6.55 3.03
CA GLY A 36 -13.88 5.65 3.24
C GLY A 36 -13.82 4.38 2.40
N ILE A 37 -13.39 4.48 1.14
CA ILE A 37 -13.36 3.34 0.20
C ILE A 37 -12.15 2.43 0.47
N LEU A 38 -10.96 3.03 0.62
CA LEU A 38 -9.71 2.30 0.72
C LEU A 38 -9.34 1.94 2.16
N GLN A 39 -10.02 2.53 3.15
CA GLN A 39 -9.69 2.40 4.57
C GLN A 39 -8.23 2.74 4.87
N ARG A 40 -7.67 3.70 4.12
CA ARG A 40 -6.29 4.20 4.25
C ARG A 40 -6.29 5.69 4.48
N ASP A 41 -5.39 6.14 5.35
CA ASP A 41 -5.11 7.56 5.52
C ASP A 41 -4.16 8.01 4.39
N ILE A 42 -4.71 8.73 3.42
CA ILE A 42 -3.93 9.36 2.36
C ILE A 42 -3.77 10.82 2.77
N SER A 43 -2.53 11.31 2.84
CA SER A 43 -2.31 12.72 3.13
C SER A 43 -2.70 13.59 1.93
N VAL A 44 -3.18 14.80 2.20
CA VAL A 44 -3.47 15.77 1.13
C VAL A 44 -2.19 16.11 0.35
N VAL A 45 -1.05 16.20 1.04
CA VAL A 45 0.27 16.43 0.41
C VAL A 45 0.59 15.35 -0.63
N THR A 46 0.33 14.08 -0.32
CA THR A 46 0.50 12.95 -1.25
C THR A 46 -0.33 13.13 -2.51
N MET A 47 -1.56 13.63 -2.39
CA MET A 47 -2.43 13.89 -3.55
C MET A 47 -1.91 15.04 -4.42
N PHE A 48 -1.30 16.07 -3.82
CA PHE A 48 -0.63 17.13 -4.57
C PHE A 48 0.63 16.64 -5.29
N GLN A 49 1.40 15.74 -4.66
CA GLN A 49 2.59 15.12 -5.27
C GLN A 49 2.23 14.13 -6.39
N ASN A 50 1.02 13.57 -6.36
CA ASN A 50 0.55 12.57 -7.32
C ASN A 50 -0.78 13.03 -7.94
N PRO A 51 -0.78 14.11 -8.74
CA PRO A 51 -2.00 14.79 -9.16
C PRO A 51 -2.80 14.05 -10.24
N THR A 52 -2.29 12.94 -10.77
CA THR A 52 -2.97 12.11 -11.78
C THR A 52 -3.47 10.80 -11.15
N ILE A 53 -4.49 10.19 -11.75
CA ILE A 53 -5.00 8.87 -11.34
C ILE A 53 -3.87 7.84 -11.39
N TYR A 54 -3.06 7.87 -12.46
CA TYR A 54 -1.92 6.97 -12.65
C TYR A 54 -0.90 7.09 -11.52
N SER A 55 -0.42 8.31 -11.24
CA SER A 55 0.60 8.53 -10.20
C SER A 55 0.09 8.14 -8.81
N LEU A 56 -1.18 8.46 -8.50
CA LEU A 56 -1.75 8.15 -7.20
C LEU A 56 -1.95 6.64 -7.03
N ALA A 57 -2.42 5.95 -8.06
CA ALA A 57 -2.57 4.49 -8.06
C ALA A 57 -1.22 3.77 -7.90
N GLN A 58 -0.17 4.29 -8.55
CA GLN A 58 1.18 3.75 -8.44
C GLN A 58 1.72 3.88 -7.01
N TYR A 59 1.57 5.07 -6.39
CA TYR A 59 1.94 5.32 -4.99
C TYR A 59 1.25 4.33 -4.03
N LEU A 60 -0.07 4.20 -4.15
CA LEU A 60 -0.87 3.35 -3.26
C LEU A 60 -0.56 1.85 -3.42
N SER A 61 -0.17 1.44 -4.62
CA SER A 61 0.22 0.05 -4.92
C SER A 61 1.58 -0.30 -4.34
N GLN A 62 2.54 0.64 -4.35
CA GLN A 62 3.86 0.42 -3.77
C GLN A 62 3.80 0.26 -2.24
N GLU A 63 3.02 1.10 -1.55
CA GLU A 63 2.85 1.02 -0.09
C GLU A 63 2.28 -0.34 0.35
N GLN A 64 1.39 -0.92 -0.46
CA GLN A 64 0.86 -2.26 -0.21
C GLN A 64 1.94 -3.34 -0.38
N GLN A 65 2.85 -3.21 -1.35
CA GLN A 65 3.93 -4.18 -1.52
C GLN A 65 4.94 -4.13 -0.36
N PHE A 66 5.29 -2.94 0.14
CA PHE A 66 6.22 -2.78 1.26
C PHE A 66 5.69 -3.42 2.56
N SER A 67 4.42 -3.19 2.89
CA SER A 67 3.80 -3.77 4.09
C SER A 67 3.73 -5.31 4.05
N PHE A 68 3.44 -5.89 2.89
CA PHE A 68 3.43 -7.34 2.70
C PHE A 68 4.84 -7.96 2.77
N ARG A 69 5.84 -7.32 2.16
CA ARG A 69 7.23 -7.79 2.19
C ARG A 69 7.77 -7.82 3.61
N GLY A 70 7.60 -6.73 4.37
CA GLY A 70 8.05 -6.67 5.77
C GLY A 70 7.33 -7.67 6.70
N LYS A 71 6.08 -8.06 6.40
CA LYS A 71 5.38 -9.12 7.14
C LYS A 71 5.92 -10.51 6.78
N ARG A 72 6.16 -10.78 5.50
CA ARG A 72 6.76 -12.05 5.02
C ARG A 72 8.16 -12.27 5.57
N ASP A 73 9.00 -11.23 5.57
CA ASP A 73 10.38 -11.33 6.05
C ASP A 73 10.44 -11.70 7.55
N ARG A 74 9.51 -11.18 8.35
CA ARG A 74 9.39 -11.55 9.77
C ARG A 74 8.96 -13.00 9.98
N VAL A 75 7.96 -13.45 9.22
CA VAL A 75 7.48 -14.84 9.28
C VAL A 75 8.59 -15.81 8.87
N ASN A 76 9.33 -15.51 7.80
CA ASN A 76 10.42 -16.35 7.33
C ASN A 76 11.54 -16.47 8.38
N LYS A 77 11.95 -15.36 9.01
CA LYS A 77 12.93 -15.38 10.10
C LYS A 77 12.49 -16.24 11.29
N GLN A 78 11.20 -16.19 11.65
CA GLN A 78 10.66 -17.03 12.73
C GLN A 78 10.70 -18.52 12.38
N ILE A 79 10.31 -18.89 11.16
CA ILE A 79 10.33 -20.27 10.69
C ILE A 79 11.76 -20.83 10.68
N GLU A 80 12.74 -20.04 10.24
CA GLU A 80 14.16 -20.42 10.28
C GLU A 80 14.66 -20.64 11.71
N ALA A 81 14.30 -19.76 12.65
CA ALA A 81 14.66 -19.90 14.05
C ALA A 81 14.09 -21.19 14.68
N ILE A 82 12.80 -21.48 14.42
CA ILE A 82 12.14 -22.70 14.89
C ILE A 82 12.82 -23.95 14.33
N ASN A 83 13.14 -23.94 13.03
CA ASN A 83 13.79 -25.06 12.37
C ASN A 83 15.23 -25.27 12.88
N ARG A 84 15.98 -24.20 13.17
CA ARG A 84 17.29 -24.30 13.85
C ARG A 84 17.17 -24.96 15.21
N GLN A 85 16.19 -24.58 16.02
CA GLN A 85 16.02 -25.14 17.37
C GLN A 85 15.66 -26.64 17.33
N LYS A 86 14.77 -27.06 16.43
CA LYS A 86 14.46 -28.49 16.22
C LYS A 86 15.68 -29.31 15.82
N GLN A 87 16.56 -28.78 14.97
CA GLN A 87 17.78 -29.48 14.56
C GLN A 87 18.76 -29.69 15.71
N LEU A 88 18.94 -28.69 16.59
CA LEU A 88 19.84 -28.81 17.75
C LEU A 88 19.38 -29.88 18.73
N LEU A 89 18.07 -29.93 19.02
CA LEU A 89 17.48 -30.94 19.91
C LEU A 89 17.57 -32.35 19.33
N SER A 90 17.43 -32.51 18.01
CA SER A 90 17.59 -33.82 17.35
C SER A 90 19.03 -34.34 17.37
N LYS A 91 20.04 -33.45 17.33
CA LYS A 91 21.46 -33.82 17.42
C LYS A 91 21.86 -34.25 18.84
N GLN A 92 21.21 -33.73 19.87
CA GLN A 92 21.44 -34.15 21.25
C GLN A 92 20.87 -35.54 21.55
N ASN A 93 19.66 -35.85 21.07
CA ASN A 93 19.06 -37.15 21.32
C ASN A 93 19.79 -38.31 20.63
N LYS A 94 20.40 -38.08 19.47
CA LYS A 94 21.13 -39.13 18.73
C LYS A 94 22.47 -39.53 19.35
N LYS A 95 23.04 -38.69 20.22
CA LYS A 95 24.32 -38.93 20.91
C LYS A 95 24.18 -39.72 22.23
N ASN A 96 22.95 -39.93 22.71
CA ASN A 96 22.68 -40.67 23.96
C ASN A 96 22.39 -42.17 23.74
N TYR A 97 22.58 -42.69 22.51
CA TYR A 97 22.33 -44.10 22.17
C TYR A 97 23.55 -44.85 21.61
N GLU A 98 24.74 -44.23 21.64
CA GLU A 98 26.04 -44.90 21.45
C GLU A 98 26.81 -44.90 22.77
#